data_AF-A0A257MWH7-F1
#
_entry.id   AF-A0A257MWH7-F1
#
_cell.length_a   1.000
_cell.length_b   1.000
_cell.length_c   1.000
_cell.angle_alpha   90.00
_cell.angle_beta   90.00
_cell.angle_gamma   90.00
#
_symmetry.space_group_name_H-M   'P 1'
#
loop_
_entity.id
_entity.type
_entity.pdbx_description
1 polymer ?
#
loop_
_entity_poly.entity_id
_entity_poly.type
_entity_poly.pdbx_seq_one_letter_code
_entity_poly.pdbx_strand_id
1 'polypeptide(L)'
;MNNQARQHLLQVINDYGIDVAKDLRRLESLLKDYTRGQYKREVFLCVQAAREGVIEALQNNKHLPYNVVAARLTKQLHEDYGLDLHAAKWAVGSWIVVLGLTNKFPPPKPPAIKTLAAPVNPSPVQVPPITPPATPPHKKTIIIQKLFANRYS
;
A
#
# COMPACT_ATOMS: atom_id res chain seq x y z
N MET A 1 -14.41 12.31 9.38
CA MET A 1 -13.54 11.29 10.00
C MET A 1 -12.15 11.32 9.36
N ASN A 2 -11.11 10.87 10.08
CA ASN A 2 -9.71 11.09 9.69
C ASN A 2 -9.16 10.03 8.72
N ASN A 3 -8.63 10.48 7.57
CA ASN A 3 -8.02 9.57 6.59
C ASN A 3 -6.67 8.99 7.06
N GLN A 4 -5.94 9.70 7.92
CA GLN A 4 -4.68 9.22 8.50
C GLN A 4 -4.87 7.91 9.29
N ALA A 5 -5.95 7.80 10.07
CA ALA A 5 -6.26 6.57 10.81
C ALA A 5 -6.50 5.37 9.88
N ARG A 6 -7.12 5.59 8.71
CA ARG A 6 -7.29 4.55 7.68
C ARG A 6 -5.94 4.16 7.07
N GLN A 7 -5.03 5.11 6.86
CA GLN A 7 -3.69 4.81 6.37
C GLN A 7 -2.89 3.98 7.38
N HIS A 8 -2.98 4.30 8.67
CA HIS A 8 -2.38 3.48 9.72
C HIS A 8 -2.98 2.07 9.77
N LEU A 9 -4.30 1.92 9.62
CA LEU A 9 -4.92 0.60 9.50
C LEU A 9 -4.36 -0.19 8.31
N LEU A 10 -4.23 0.45 7.14
CA LEU A 10 -3.63 -0.17 5.96
C LEU A 10 -2.18 -0.63 6.23
N GLN A 11 -1.38 0.19 6.90
CA GLN A 11 0.00 -0.16 7.27
C GLN A 11 0.04 -1.37 8.20
N VAL A 12 -0.78 -1.39 9.26
CA VAL A 12 -0.87 -2.53 10.19
C VAL A 12 -1.21 -3.82 9.46
N ILE A 13 -2.20 -3.78 8.56
CA ILE A 13 -2.56 -4.98 7.78
C ILE A 13 -1.48 -5.36 6.77
N ASN A 14 -0.74 -4.40 6.22
CA ASN A 14 0.37 -4.69 5.30
C ASN A 14 1.58 -5.32 6.03
N ASP A 15 1.89 -4.86 7.24
CA ASP A 15 3.04 -5.34 8.02
C ASP A 15 2.76 -6.69 8.71
N TYR A 16 1.54 -6.91 9.22
CA TYR A 16 1.18 -8.09 10.02
C TYR A 16 0.21 -9.06 9.33
N GLY A 17 -0.36 -8.67 8.19
CA GLY A 17 -1.39 -9.43 7.49
C GLY A 17 -2.79 -9.24 8.07
N ILE A 18 -3.80 -9.72 7.34
CA ILE A 18 -5.22 -9.61 7.75
C ILE A 18 -5.55 -10.46 8.99
N ASP A 19 -4.72 -11.46 9.31
CA ASP A 19 -4.90 -12.36 10.45
C ASP A 19 -4.88 -11.61 11.80
N VAL A 20 -4.17 -10.47 11.86
CA VAL A 20 -4.15 -9.60 13.04
C VAL A 20 -5.55 -9.12 13.44
N ALA A 21 -6.49 -9.05 12.48
CA ALA A 21 -7.85 -8.62 12.76
C ALA A 21 -8.70 -9.70 13.44
N LYS A 22 -8.22 -10.96 13.53
CA LYS A 22 -8.85 -12.02 14.33
C LYS A 22 -8.60 -11.84 15.83
N ASP A 23 -7.49 -11.21 16.20
CA ASP A 23 -7.19 -10.83 17.58
C ASP A 23 -7.46 -9.33 17.76
N LEU A 24 -8.67 -9.01 18.22
CA LEU A 24 -9.12 -7.64 18.42
C LEU A 24 -8.22 -6.86 19.39
N ARG A 25 -7.68 -7.52 20.42
CA ARG A 25 -6.81 -6.87 21.41
C ARG A 25 -5.48 -6.50 20.77
N ARG A 26 -4.91 -7.42 19.99
CA ARG A 26 -3.67 -7.17 19.25
C ARG A 26 -3.86 -6.09 18.17
N LEU A 27 -4.97 -6.14 17.42
CA LEU A 27 -5.32 -5.12 16.45
C LEU A 27 -5.43 -3.74 17.09
N GLU A 28 -6.13 -3.63 18.23
CA GLU A 28 -6.30 -2.37 18.95
C GLU A 28 -4.97 -1.82 19.47
N SER A 29 -4.13 -2.67 20.07
CA SER A 29 -2.80 -2.28 20.54
C SER A 29 -1.93 -1.74 19.40
N LEU A 30 -1.82 -2.48 18.28
CA LEU A 30 -1.02 -2.06 17.13
C LEU A 30 -1.54 -0.74 16.53
N LEU A 31 -2.86 -0.60 16.38
CA LEU A 31 -3.43 0.65 15.89
C LEU A 31 -3.10 1.83 16.81
N LYS A 32 -3.17 1.66 18.13
CA LYS A 32 -2.78 2.69 19.10
C LYS A 32 -1.29 3.05 19.00
N ASP A 33 -0.44 2.06 18.76
CA ASP A 33 1.01 2.27 18.59
C ASP A 33 1.29 3.06 17.30
N TYR A 34 0.67 2.70 16.17
CA TYR A 34 0.83 3.40 14.89
C TYR A 34 0.27 4.82 14.91
N THR A 35 -0.90 5.03 15.55
CA THR A 35 -1.48 6.36 15.67
C THR A 35 -0.84 7.20 16.78
N ARG A 36 0.11 6.63 17.55
CA ARG A 36 0.69 7.24 18.76
C ARG A 36 -0.38 7.75 19.74
N GLY A 37 -1.44 6.97 19.89
CA GLY A 37 -2.58 7.30 20.76
C GLY A 37 -3.56 8.36 20.23
N GLN A 38 -3.37 8.84 18.99
CA GLN A 38 -4.32 9.74 18.31
C GLN A 38 -5.48 8.96 17.67
N TYR A 39 -6.50 9.70 17.20
CA TYR A 39 -7.64 9.14 16.46
C TYR A 39 -8.39 8.01 17.19
N LYS A 40 -8.58 8.16 18.51
CA LYS A 40 -9.21 7.14 19.37
C LYS A 40 -10.57 6.66 18.86
N ARG A 41 -11.37 7.58 18.31
CA ARG A 41 -12.68 7.27 17.73
C ARG A 41 -12.54 6.38 16.49
N GLU A 42 -11.62 6.70 15.59
CA GLU A 42 -11.35 5.91 14.40
C GLU A 42 -10.79 4.52 14.74
N VAL A 43 -9.86 4.43 15.69
CA VAL A 43 -9.32 3.14 16.16
C VAL A 43 -10.45 2.27 16.72
N PHE A 44 -11.30 2.85 17.58
CA PHE A 44 -12.47 2.16 18.11
C PHE A 44 -13.38 1.65 16.99
N LEU A 45 -13.68 2.48 15.97
CA LEU A 45 -14.55 2.09 14.86
C LEU A 45 -13.97 0.98 13.99
N CYS A 46 -12.65 0.98 13.76
CA CYS A 46 -11.97 -0.11 13.05
C CYS A 46 -12.08 -1.43 13.82
N VAL A 47 -11.80 -1.39 15.13
CA VAL A 47 -11.86 -2.56 16.01
C VAL A 47 -13.30 -3.07 16.17
N GLN A 48 -14.27 -2.18 16.36
CA GLN A 48 -15.69 -2.55 16.41
C GLN A 48 -16.14 -3.20 15.11
N ALA A 49 -15.79 -2.65 13.95
CA ALA A 49 -16.15 -3.29 12.68
C ALA A 49 -15.51 -4.68 12.54
N ALA A 50 -14.26 -4.88 13.00
CA ALA A 50 -13.64 -6.21 13.03
C ALA A 50 -14.42 -7.17 13.96
N ARG A 51 -14.79 -6.69 15.15
CA ARG A 51 -15.56 -7.44 16.15
C ARG A 51 -16.92 -7.90 15.63
N GLU A 52 -17.61 -7.04 14.90
CA GLU A 52 -18.94 -7.34 14.34
C GLU A 52 -18.88 -8.15 13.02
N GLY A 53 -17.72 -8.71 12.69
CA GLY A 53 -17.57 -9.61 11.54
C GLY A 53 -17.65 -8.92 10.18
N VAL A 54 -17.44 -7.59 10.11
CA VAL A 54 -17.46 -6.83 8.84
C VAL A 54 -16.43 -7.38 7.86
N ILE A 55 -15.25 -7.78 8.36
CA ILE A 55 -14.15 -8.31 7.56
C ILE A 55 -14.56 -9.64 6.91
N GLU A 56 -15.09 -10.55 7.71
CA GLU A 56 -15.56 -11.87 7.28
C GLU A 56 -16.72 -11.73 6.30
N ALA A 57 -17.68 -10.85 6.59
CA ALA A 57 -18.80 -10.57 5.70
C ALA A 57 -18.32 -10.03 4.34
N LEU A 58 -17.33 -9.13 4.32
CA LEU A 58 -16.74 -8.63 3.07
C LEU A 58 -15.98 -9.72 2.31
N GLN A 59 -15.26 -10.61 3.01
CA GLN A 59 -14.50 -11.69 2.40
C GLN A 59 -15.38 -12.85 1.90
N ASN A 60 -16.50 -13.14 2.56
CA ASN A 60 -17.42 -14.22 2.22
C ASN A 60 -18.37 -13.84 1.07
N ASN A 61 -18.71 -12.54 0.94
CA ASN A 61 -19.66 -12.05 -0.06
C ASN A 61 -18.97 -11.53 -1.34
N LYS A 62 -17.91 -12.19 -1.82
CA LYS A 62 -17.19 -11.82 -3.05
C LYS A 62 -18.03 -11.92 -4.33
N HIS A 63 -19.14 -12.66 -4.29
CA HIS A 63 -20.06 -12.83 -5.42
C HIS A 63 -21.06 -11.67 -5.57
N LEU A 64 -21.20 -10.82 -4.54
CA LEU A 64 -22.06 -9.64 -4.57
C LEU A 64 -21.21 -8.38 -4.82
N PRO A 65 -21.80 -7.35 -5.45
CA PRO A 65 -21.08 -6.09 -5.63
C PRO A 65 -20.87 -5.41 -4.27
N TYR A 66 -19.65 -4.96 -4.01
CA TYR A 66 -19.22 -4.49 -2.69
C TYR A 66 -20.05 -3.33 -2.14
N ASN A 67 -20.64 -2.50 -2.99
CA ASN A 67 -21.55 -1.42 -2.59
C ASN A 67 -22.82 -1.95 -1.89
N VAL A 68 -23.35 -3.08 -2.33
CA VAL A 68 -24.55 -3.70 -1.71
C VAL A 68 -24.20 -4.28 -0.34
N VAL A 69 -23.09 -5.03 -0.27
CA VAL A 69 -22.58 -5.58 1.00
C VAL A 69 -22.23 -4.45 1.97
N ALA A 70 -21.57 -3.41 1.49
CA ALA A 70 -21.20 -2.24 2.29
C ALA A 70 -22.42 -1.50 2.85
N ALA A 71 -23.46 -1.30 2.04
CA ALA A 71 -24.70 -0.65 2.48
C ALA A 71 -25.42 -1.47 3.55
N ARG A 72 -25.49 -2.79 3.39
CA ARG A 72 -26.05 -3.70 4.40
C ARG A 72 -25.28 -3.64 5.71
N LEU A 73 -23.96 -3.77 5.66
CA LEU A 73 -23.09 -3.74 6.86
C LEU A 73 -23.13 -2.37 7.54
N THR A 74 -23.20 -1.29 6.77
CA THR A 74 -23.38 0.07 7.30
C THR A 74 -24.69 0.19 8.07
N LYS A 75 -25.80 -0.31 7.50
CA LYS A 75 -27.11 -0.29 8.18
C LYS A 75 -27.08 -1.13 9.46
N GLN A 76 -26.49 -2.32 9.40
CA GLN A 76 -26.33 -3.20 10.57
C GLN A 76 -25.55 -2.50 11.69
N LEU A 77 -24.41 -1.88 11.37
CA LEU A 77 -23.62 -1.11 12.34
C LEU A 77 -24.38 0.09 12.92
N HIS A 78 -25.22 0.75 12.11
CA HIS A 78 -26.01 1.90 12.55
C HIS A 78 -27.16 1.51 13.50
N GLU A 79 -27.97 0.53 13.09
CA GLU A 79 -29.20 0.15 13.78
C GLU A 79 -28.91 -0.77 14.97
N ASP A 80 -28.09 -1.80 14.78
CA ASP A 80 -27.92 -2.87 15.78
C ASP A 80 -26.89 -2.50 16.85
N TYR A 81 -25.90 -1.67 16.50
CA TYR A 81 -24.79 -1.29 17.38
C TYR A 81 -24.82 0.19 17.79
N GLY A 82 -25.84 0.93 17.36
CA GLY A 82 -26.03 2.35 17.70
C GLY A 82 -24.91 3.26 17.21
N LEU A 83 -24.12 2.85 16.21
CA LEU A 83 -23.10 3.71 15.63
C LEU A 83 -23.77 4.80 14.80
N ASP A 84 -23.23 6.00 14.84
CA ASP A 84 -23.65 7.05 13.91
C ASP A 84 -23.48 6.58 12.45
N LEU A 85 -24.41 6.96 11.57
CA LEU A 85 -24.42 6.52 10.17
C LEU A 85 -23.13 6.91 9.44
N HIS A 86 -22.57 8.10 9.70
CA HIS A 86 -21.32 8.52 9.09
C HIS A 86 -20.13 7.68 9.63
N ALA A 87 -20.15 7.33 10.91
CA ALA A 87 -19.17 6.45 11.54
C ALA A 87 -19.23 5.02 10.97
N ALA A 88 -20.42 4.45 10.83
CA ALA A 88 -20.64 3.13 10.24
C ALA A 88 -20.14 3.07 8.78
N LYS A 89 -20.52 4.05 7.96
CA LYS A 89 -20.06 4.17 6.56
C LYS A 89 -18.54 4.23 6.47
N TRP A 90 -17.92 5.02 7.34
CA TRP A 90 -16.48 5.16 7.34
C TRP A 90 -15.77 3.87 7.76
N ALA A 91 -16.27 3.16 8.78
CA ALA A 91 -15.65 1.93 9.26
C ALA A 91 -15.66 0.84 8.17
N VAL A 92 -16.81 0.61 7.55
CA VAL A 92 -16.96 -0.35 6.45
C VAL A 92 -16.10 0.06 5.25
N GLY A 93 -16.11 1.35 4.88
CA GLY A 93 -15.28 1.86 3.80
C GLY A 93 -13.78 1.71 4.05
N SER A 94 -13.33 1.87 5.29
CA SER A 94 -11.93 1.66 5.67
C SER A 94 -11.51 0.20 5.47
N TRP A 95 -12.34 -0.76 5.87
CA TRP A 95 -12.05 -2.18 5.65
C TRP A 95 -12.08 -2.59 4.18
N ILE A 96 -12.98 -2.03 3.37
CA ILE A 96 -13.01 -2.25 1.91
C ILE A 96 -11.70 -1.82 1.25
N VAL A 97 -11.18 -0.64 1.62
CA VAL A 97 -9.91 -0.11 1.11
C VAL A 97 -8.75 -1.01 1.51
N VAL A 98 -8.71 -1.45 2.76
CA VAL A 98 -7.63 -2.28 3.31
C VAL A 98 -7.62 -3.69 2.74
N LEU A 99 -8.80 -4.25 2.47
CA LEU A 99 -8.95 -5.55 1.81
C LEU A 99 -8.72 -5.48 0.29
N GLY A 100 -8.48 -4.28 -0.28
CA GLY A 100 -8.27 -4.10 -1.71
C GLY A 100 -9.52 -4.40 -2.56
N LEU A 101 -10.71 -4.32 -1.98
CA LEU A 101 -11.99 -4.63 -2.64
C LEU A 101 -12.53 -3.46 -3.49
N THR A 102 -11.67 -2.47 -3.78
CA THR A 102 -12.04 -1.34 -4.64
C THR A 102 -12.02 -1.79 -6.10
N ASN A 103 -13.20 -2.04 -6.66
CA ASN A 103 -13.32 -2.26 -8.10
C ASN A 103 -13.02 -0.92 -8.83
N LYS A 104 -11.72 -0.73 -9.16
CA LYS A 104 -11.05 0.36 -9.92
C LYS A 104 -10.81 1.72 -9.21
N PHE A 105 -9.57 1.93 -8.75
CA PHE A 105 -8.62 2.91 -9.29
C PHE A 105 -7.20 2.53 -8.80
N PRO A 106 -6.13 2.61 -9.63
CA PRO A 106 -4.77 2.30 -9.22
C PRO A 106 -4.35 3.11 -7.98
N PRO A 107 -3.40 2.61 -7.18
CA PRO A 107 -2.86 3.40 -6.07
C PRO A 107 -2.39 4.75 -6.62
N PRO A 108 -2.70 5.89 -5.97
CA PRO A 108 -1.87 7.06 -6.18
C PRO A 108 -0.45 6.60 -5.87
N LYS A 109 0.38 6.57 -6.92
CA LYS A 109 1.82 6.37 -6.84
C LYS A 109 2.31 7.05 -5.57
N PRO A 110 3.09 6.37 -4.69
CA PRO A 110 3.75 7.08 -3.61
C PRO A 110 4.49 8.28 -4.20
N PRO A 111 4.40 9.49 -3.61
CA PRO A 111 5.13 10.64 -4.10
C PRO A 111 6.59 10.25 -4.23
N ALA A 112 7.10 10.43 -5.44
CA ALA A 112 8.45 10.09 -5.84
C ALA A 112 9.45 10.63 -4.80
N ILE A 113 10.13 9.72 -4.10
CA ILE A 113 11.41 10.03 -3.50
C ILE A 113 12.30 10.46 -4.67
N LYS A 114 12.67 11.74 -4.70
CA LYS A 114 13.70 12.24 -5.61
C LYS A 114 14.99 11.49 -5.29
N THR A 115 15.37 10.52 -6.12
CA THR A 115 16.78 10.12 -6.25
C THR A 115 16.99 9.70 -7.71
N LEU A 116 17.88 10.44 -8.35
CA LEU A 116 18.32 10.25 -9.73
C LEU A 116 18.94 8.86 -9.92
N ALA A 117 18.57 8.14 -10.98
CA ALA A 117 19.52 7.41 -11.85
C ALA A 117 18.82 6.68 -13.01
N ALA A 118 19.07 7.21 -14.21
CA ALA A 118 19.22 6.57 -15.54
C ALA A 118 18.09 5.73 -16.18
N PRO A 119 17.76 6.01 -17.47
CA PRO A 119 16.88 5.19 -18.31
C PRO A 119 17.69 4.22 -19.18
N VAL A 120 17.36 2.93 -19.23
CA VAL A 120 17.73 2.06 -20.37
C VAL A 120 16.72 0.91 -20.57
N ASN A 121 15.80 1.15 -21.50
CA ASN A 121 15.23 0.30 -22.54
C ASN A 121 15.26 -1.25 -22.39
N PRO A 122 14.11 -1.97 -22.56
CA PRO A 122 14.11 -3.41 -22.77
C PRO A 122 14.20 -3.74 -24.28
N SER A 123 15.35 -4.26 -24.74
CA SER A 123 15.38 -4.99 -26.01
C SER A 123 15.05 -6.47 -25.77
N PRO A 124 14.23 -7.13 -26.61
CA PRO A 124 13.87 -8.53 -26.44
C PRO A 124 15.06 -9.45 -26.66
N VAL A 125 15.17 -10.44 -25.79
CA VAL A 125 16.09 -11.57 -25.90
C VAL A 125 15.90 -12.31 -27.24
N GLN A 126 16.88 -12.23 -28.14
CA GLN A 126 17.06 -13.19 -29.22
C GLN A 126 18.39 -13.91 -28.99
N VAL A 127 18.30 -15.22 -28.74
CA VAL A 127 19.43 -16.15 -28.67
C VAL A 127 19.82 -16.57 -30.10
N PRO A 128 21.11 -16.83 -30.40
CA PRO A 128 21.73 -16.65 -31.72
C PRO A 128 21.75 -17.91 -32.60
N PRO A 129 22.13 -17.77 -33.87
CA PRO A 129 23.01 -18.78 -34.48
C PRO A 129 24.24 -18.18 -35.19
N ILE A 130 25.42 -18.60 -34.70
CA ILE A 130 26.67 -18.95 -35.40
C ILE A 130 27.05 -18.26 -36.72
N THR A 131 28.15 -17.48 -36.69
CA THR A 131 29.30 -17.56 -37.62
C THR A 131 30.54 -16.87 -37.00
N PRO A 132 31.73 -17.51 -36.97
CA PRO A 132 33.04 -16.83 -36.93
C PRO A 132 33.59 -16.71 -38.38
N PRO A 133 34.81 -16.21 -38.68
CA PRO A 133 35.74 -15.28 -38.01
C PRO A 133 36.14 -14.07 -38.92
N ALA A 134 36.77 -13.00 -38.38
CA ALA A 134 37.86 -12.25 -39.05
C ALA A 134 38.31 -10.99 -38.25
N THR A 135 39.54 -11.10 -37.77
CA THR A 135 40.67 -10.18 -37.45
C THR A 135 40.56 -8.64 -37.71
N PRO A 136 41.25 -7.80 -36.89
CA PRO A 136 41.16 -6.32 -36.85
C PRO A 136 42.17 -5.65 -37.82
N PRO A 137 42.22 -4.29 -38.00
CA PRO A 137 43.16 -3.48 -37.19
C PRO A 137 42.93 -1.92 -37.08
N HIS A 138 43.67 -1.34 -36.12
CA HIS A 138 44.41 -0.05 -36.13
C HIS A 138 43.81 1.33 -35.74
N LYS A 139 44.33 1.80 -34.58
CA LYS A 139 45.10 3.04 -34.33
C LYS A 139 44.49 4.42 -34.62
N LYS A 140 44.48 5.28 -33.58
CA LYS A 140 45.29 6.52 -33.44
C LYS A 140 44.82 7.28 -32.18
N THR A 141 45.70 7.43 -31.18
CA THR A 141 46.42 8.70 -30.87
C THR A 141 45.70 9.47 -29.75
N ILE A 142 46.19 9.39 -28.50
CA ILE A 142 47.04 10.39 -27.80
C ILE A 142 46.24 11.69 -27.54
N ILE A 143 46.04 12.17 -26.30
CA ILE A 143 46.98 12.98 -25.50
C ILE A 143 46.62 12.90 -24.00
N ILE A 144 47.68 12.98 -23.22
CA ILE A 144 47.86 12.91 -21.77
C ILE A 144 48.03 14.34 -21.24
N GLN A 145 47.50 14.68 -20.05
CA GLN A 145 48.16 15.49 -19.00
C GLN A 145 47.15 15.68 -17.84
N LYS A 146 47.38 15.17 -16.61
CA LYS A 146 48.23 15.76 -15.54
C LYS A 146 47.74 17.18 -15.15
N LEU A 147 47.59 17.62 -13.89
CA LEU A 147 48.05 17.16 -12.58
C LEU A 147 47.63 18.23 -11.52
N PHE A 148 47.71 17.86 -10.24
CA PHE A 148 47.76 18.71 -9.01
C PHE A 148 46.46 19.42 -8.58
N ALA A 149 45.84 19.08 -7.46
CA ALA A 149 46.25 19.29 -6.05
C ALA A 149 46.61 20.75 -5.74
N ASN A 150 45.83 21.42 -4.88
CA ASN A 150 46.18 21.69 -3.48
C ASN A 150 45.27 22.80 -2.88
N ARG A 151 45.15 22.73 -1.55
CA ARG A 151 44.55 23.67 -0.60
C ARG A 151 44.89 25.14 -0.84
N TYR A 152 43.95 26.02 -0.48
CA TYR A 152 44.06 27.31 0.25
C TYR A 152 42.60 27.80 0.42
N SER A 153 42.10 28.38 1.51
CA SER A 153 42.63 28.77 2.81
C SER A 153 41.45 28.92 3.77
#